data_AF-A0A2R6M1D8-F1
#
_entry.id   AF-A0A2R6M1D8-F1
#
_cell.length_a   1.000
_cell.length_b   1.000
_cell.length_c   1.000
_cell.angle_alpha   90.00
_cell.angle_beta   90.00
_cell.angle_gamma   90.00
#
_symmetry.space_group_name_H-M   'P 1'
#
loop_
_entity.id
_entity.type
_entity.pdbx_description
1 polymer ?
#
loop_
_entity_poly.entity_id
_entity_poly.type
_entity_poly.pdbx_seq_one_letter_code
_entity_poly.pdbx_strand_id
1 'polypeptide(L)'
;MSAPFEAASSLFRSERRVRVLELLAGEPRTPGELTAETDASRKTVRRALGRFEEFGWVRRTDRRYEVTEPGRAVADRAHNLLGTVDAAATLCPVARWLPDSFDVDIGDLADVRVTVPETADTAAPARRMVEVIAEAET
;
A
#
# COMPACT_ATOMS: atom_id res chain seq x y z
N MET A 1 -6.30 23.08 9.39
CA MET A 1 -5.61 21.81 9.09
C MET A 1 -4.21 22.16 8.64
N SER A 2 -3.16 21.52 9.17
CA SER A 2 -1.78 21.87 8.79
C SER A 2 -1.51 21.45 7.34
N ALA A 3 -0.64 22.18 6.63
CA ALA A 3 -0.30 21.87 5.23
C ALA A 3 0.19 20.41 5.03
N PRO A 4 1.01 19.81 5.92
CA PRO A 4 1.39 18.41 5.80
C PRO A 4 0.21 17.43 5.89
N PHE A 5 -0.75 17.69 6.79
CA PHE A 5 -1.92 16.84 6.95
C PHE A 5 -2.86 16.94 5.74
N GLU A 6 -3.00 18.12 5.15
CA GLU A 6 -3.76 18.29 3.91
C GLU A 6 -3.15 17.47 2.77
N ALA A 7 -1.83 17.53 2.61
CA ALA A 7 -1.12 16.79 1.56
C ALA A 7 -1.29 15.27 1.74
N ALA A 8 -1.05 14.76 2.95
CA ALA A 8 -1.27 13.35 3.28
C ALA A 8 -2.74 12.94 3.06
N SER A 9 -3.69 13.74 3.56
CA SER A 9 -5.12 13.49 3.36
C SER A 9 -5.50 13.47 1.88
N SER A 10 -4.92 14.34 1.07
CA SER A 10 -5.17 14.39 -0.37
C SER A 10 -4.76 13.08 -1.06
N LEU A 11 -3.67 12.46 -0.61
CA LEU A 11 -3.21 11.15 -1.09
C LEU A 11 -4.13 10.03 -0.62
N PHE A 12 -4.33 9.87 0.69
CA PHE A 12 -4.99 8.71 1.29
C PHE A 12 -6.52 8.70 1.15
N ARG A 13 -7.16 9.80 0.73
CA ARG A 13 -8.62 9.84 0.46
C ARG A 13 -9.04 9.04 -0.77
N SER A 14 -8.11 8.49 -1.55
CA SER A 14 -8.42 7.71 -2.74
C SER A 14 -7.29 6.74 -3.06
N GLU A 15 -7.61 5.44 -3.05
CA GLU A 15 -6.70 4.37 -3.48
C GLU A 15 -6.11 4.64 -4.87
N ARG A 16 -6.94 5.12 -5.81
CA ARG A 16 -6.49 5.52 -7.16
C ARG A 16 -5.39 6.59 -7.14
N ARG A 17 -5.40 7.51 -6.17
CA ARG A 17 -4.36 8.55 -6.05
C ARG A 17 -3.05 7.97 -5.55
N VAL A 18 -3.11 7.09 -4.55
CA VAL A 18 -1.95 6.31 -4.10
C VAL A 18 -1.35 5.58 -5.29
N ARG A 19 -2.19 4.83 -6.03
CA ARG A 19 -1.75 4.07 -7.19
C ARG A 19 -1.10 4.94 -8.29
N VAL A 20 -1.66 6.12 -8.58
CA VAL A 20 -1.05 7.06 -9.53
C VAL A 20 0.35 7.48 -9.08
N LEU A 21 0.54 7.79 -7.79
CA LEU A 21 1.84 8.20 -7.27
C LEU A 21 2.86 7.05 -7.29
N GLU A 22 2.45 5.83 -6.92
CA GLU A 22 3.28 4.62 -7.01
C GLU A 22 3.72 4.33 -8.45
N LEU A 23 2.80 4.40 -9.42
CA LEU A 23 3.11 4.18 -10.83
C LEU A 23 4.14 5.18 -11.37
N LEU A 24 4.08 6.43 -10.92
CA LEU A 24 5.04 7.49 -11.26
C LEU A 24 6.37 7.35 -10.51
N ALA A 25 6.34 6.76 -9.31
CA ALA A 25 7.56 6.41 -8.57
C ALA A 25 8.39 5.37 -9.34
N GLY A 26 7.73 4.42 -10.01
CA GLY A 26 8.39 3.46 -10.89
C GLY A 26 9.04 4.11 -12.12
N GLU A 27 8.25 4.81 -12.94
CA GLU A 27 8.75 5.42 -14.18
C GLU A 27 7.88 6.61 -14.67
N PRO A 28 8.42 7.48 -15.55
CA PRO A 28 7.66 8.57 -16.17
C PRO A 28 6.46 8.09 -17.00
N ARG A 29 5.24 8.55 -16.68
CA ARG A 29 4.01 8.15 -17.40
C ARG A 29 3.18 9.32 -17.90
N THR A 30 2.48 9.11 -19.00
CA THR A 30 1.45 10.00 -19.54
C THR A 30 0.13 9.83 -18.77
N PRO A 31 -0.76 10.84 -18.80
CA PRO A 31 -2.10 10.67 -18.23
C PRO A 31 -2.92 9.53 -18.87
N GLY A 32 -2.60 9.14 -20.11
CA GLY A 32 -3.26 8.04 -20.80
C GLY A 32 -2.86 6.68 -20.21
N GLU A 33 -1.56 6.44 -20.05
CA GLU A 33 -1.03 5.24 -19.40
C GLU A 33 -1.57 5.11 -17.97
N LEU A 34 -1.56 6.21 -17.19
CA LEU A 34 -2.12 6.23 -15.83
C LEU A 34 -3.63 5.94 -15.80
N THR A 35 -4.40 6.37 -16.80
CA THR A 35 -5.84 6.06 -16.89
C THR A 35 -6.05 4.55 -17.09
N ALA A 36 -5.25 3.92 -17.95
CA ALA A 36 -5.34 2.50 -18.24
C ALA A 36 -4.97 1.62 -17.02
N GLU A 37 -3.94 2.00 -16.28
CA GLU A 37 -3.42 1.23 -15.13
C GLU A 37 -4.23 1.39 -13.84
N THR A 38 -5.08 2.42 -13.73
CA THR A 38 -5.81 2.74 -12.48
C THR A 38 -7.32 2.60 -12.59
N ASP A 39 -7.83 2.22 -13.77
CA ASP A 39 -9.26 2.20 -14.11
C ASP A 39 -9.99 3.50 -13.68
N ALA A 40 -9.26 4.61 -13.71
CA ALA A 40 -9.74 5.92 -13.32
C ALA A 40 -10.03 6.75 -14.56
N SER A 41 -11.08 7.59 -14.52
CA SER A 41 -11.30 8.54 -15.62
C SER A 41 -10.10 9.46 -15.82
N ARG A 42 -9.83 9.86 -17.06
CA ARG A 42 -8.77 10.84 -17.39
C ARG A 42 -8.89 12.14 -16.59
N LYS A 43 -10.13 12.56 -16.27
CA LYS A 43 -10.42 13.72 -15.41
C LYS A 43 -9.94 13.50 -13.97
N THR A 44 -10.14 12.30 -13.43
CA THR A 44 -9.68 11.90 -12.08
C THR A 44 -8.16 11.87 -12.03
N VAL A 45 -7.50 11.24 -13.01
CA VAL A 45 -6.02 11.20 -13.10
C VAL A 45 -5.45 12.61 -13.15
N ARG A 46 -5.97 13.47 -14.04
CA ARG A 46 -5.49 14.86 -14.15
C ARG A 46 -5.69 15.67 -12.86
N ARG A 47 -6.77 15.43 -12.12
CA ARG A 47 -7.00 16.06 -10.81
C ARG A 47 -5.96 15.60 -9.78
N ALA A 48 -5.62 14.30 -9.77
CA ALA A 48 -4.58 13.78 -8.89
C ALA A 48 -3.22 14.39 -9.22
N LEU A 49 -2.85 14.39 -10.51
CA LEU A 49 -1.60 15.00 -10.99
C LEU A 49 -1.49 16.47 -10.61
N GLY A 50 -2.55 17.26 -10.80
CA GLY A 50 -2.55 18.68 -10.41
C GLY A 50 -2.31 18.87 -8.91
N ARG A 51 -2.93 18.06 -8.04
CA ARG A 51 -2.68 18.11 -6.59
C ARG A 51 -1.24 17.71 -6.25
N PHE A 52 -0.69 16.71 -6.93
CA PHE A 52 0.69 16.30 -6.71
C PHE A 52 1.69 17.34 -7.22
N GLU A 53 1.39 18.05 -8.31
CA GLU A 53 2.17 19.20 -8.77
C GLU A 53 2.10 20.36 -7.76
N GLU A 54 0.92 20.68 -7.23
CA GLU A 54 0.73 21.68 -6.16
C GLU A 54 1.60 21.39 -4.92
N PHE A 55 1.78 20.11 -4.58
CA PHE A 55 2.65 19.68 -3.47
C PHE A 55 4.12 19.49 -3.86
N GLY A 56 4.47 19.65 -5.14
CA GLY A 56 5.82 19.43 -5.66
C GLY A 56 6.27 17.98 -5.70
N TRP A 57 5.35 17.01 -5.63
CA TRP A 57 5.64 15.57 -5.65
C TRP A 57 5.80 15.02 -7.06
N VAL A 58 5.18 15.66 -8.03
CA VAL A 58 5.36 15.33 -9.44
C VAL A 58 5.63 16.60 -10.23
N ARG A 59 6.27 16.46 -11.37
CA ARG A 59 6.44 17.53 -12.36
C ARG A 59 6.08 17.01 -13.73
N ARG A 60 5.60 17.89 -14.59
CA ARG A 60 5.39 17.57 -16.00
C ARG A 60 6.68 17.75 -16.80
N THR A 61 7.00 16.75 -17.62
CA THR A 61 8.05 16.81 -18.65
C THR A 61 7.40 16.50 -20.00
N ASP A 62 7.32 17.50 -20.88
CA ASP A 62 6.62 17.40 -22.17
C ASP A 62 5.17 16.88 -22.06
N ARG A 63 4.97 15.60 -22.40
CA ARG A 63 3.68 14.88 -22.41
C ARG A 63 3.58 13.87 -21.26
N ARG A 64 4.63 13.69 -20.48
CA ARG A 64 4.72 12.76 -19.35
C ARG A 64 4.77 13.53 -18.02
N TYR A 65 4.50 12.80 -16.96
CA TYR A 65 4.69 13.22 -15.58
C TYR A 65 5.77 12.36 -14.97
N GLU A 66 6.57 12.98 -14.11
CA GLU A 66 7.69 12.35 -13.41
C GLU A 66 7.57 12.64 -11.93
N VAL A 67 7.85 11.64 -11.10
CA VAL A 67 7.97 11.85 -9.66
C VAL A 67 9.21 12.70 -9.36
N THR A 68 9.11 13.58 -8.38
CA THR A 68 10.28 14.27 -7.80
C THR A 68 10.89 13.43 -6.68
N GLU A 69 12.08 13.80 -6.17
CA GLU A 69 12.64 13.13 -4.97
C GLU A 69 11.71 13.20 -3.75
N PRO A 70 11.11 14.37 -3.39
CA PRO A 70 10.09 14.41 -2.34
C PRO A 70 8.89 13.52 -2.63
N GLY A 71 8.40 13.48 -3.87
CA GLY A 71 7.27 12.63 -4.26
C GLY A 71 7.57 11.14 -4.12
N ARG A 72 8.79 10.71 -4.46
CA ARG A 72 9.26 9.33 -4.29
C ARG A 72 9.28 8.96 -2.80
N ALA A 73 9.85 9.84 -1.98
CA ALA A 73 9.91 9.65 -0.53
C ALA A 73 8.51 9.61 0.14
N VAL A 74 7.50 10.26 -0.46
CA VAL A 74 6.10 10.16 -0.04
C VAL A 74 5.47 8.86 -0.53
N ALA A 75 5.72 8.45 -1.78
CA ALA A 75 5.22 7.20 -2.34
C ALA A 75 5.68 6.00 -1.50
N ASP A 76 6.98 5.91 -1.20
CA ASP A 76 7.58 4.81 -0.43
C ASP A 76 6.97 4.73 0.98
N ARG A 77 6.84 5.87 1.67
CA ARG A 77 6.22 5.91 3.01
C ARG A 77 4.74 5.56 2.98
N ALA A 78 4.02 5.98 1.94
CA ALA A 78 2.61 5.64 1.79
C ALA A 78 2.43 4.14 1.55
N HIS A 79 3.29 3.54 0.72
CA HIS A 79 3.31 2.10 0.49
C HIS A 79 3.54 1.32 1.80
N ASN A 80 4.59 1.67 2.55
CA ASN A 80 4.91 1.00 3.81
C ASN A 80 3.81 1.18 4.87
N LEU A 81 3.20 2.37 4.97
CA LEU A 81 2.09 2.62 5.89
C LEU A 81 0.88 1.75 5.55
N LEU A 82 0.52 1.65 4.27
CA LEU A 82 -0.61 0.82 3.84
C LEU A 82 -0.34 -0.67 4.10
N GLY A 83 0.87 -1.15 3.83
CA GLY A 83 1.28 -2.51 4.19
C GLY A 83 1.20 -2.77 5.69
N THR A 84 1.64 -1.81 6.52
CA THR A 84 1.53 -1.91 7.99
C THR A 84 0.07 -2.00 8.45
N VAL A 85 -0.82 -1.19 7.87
CA VAL A 85 -2.25 -1.21 8.21
C VAL A 85 -2.89 -2.54 7.83
N ASP A 86 -2.52 -3.09 6.68
CA ASP A 86 -3.02 -4.39 6.20
C ASP A 86 -2.54 -5.56 7.07
N ALA A 87 -1.24 -5.60 7.39
CA ALA A 87 -0.68 -6.58 8.30
C ALA A 87 -1.31 -6.49 9.71
N ALA A 88 -1.47 -5.27 10.24
CA ALA A 88 -2.13 -5.05 11.52
C ALA A 88 -3.59 -5.52 11.52
N ALA A 89 -4.34 -5.26 10.43
CA ALA A 89 -5.70 -5.76 10.28
C ALA A 89 -5.75 -7.29 10.27
N THR A 90 -4.80 -7.93 9.60
CA THR A 90 -4.69 -9.40 9.53
C THR A 90 -4.33 -10.03 10.89
N LEU A 91 -3.47 -9.36 11.67
CA LEU A 91 -3.06 -9.81 13.01
C LEU A 91 -4.12 -9.55 14.10
N CYS A 92 -5.00 -8.57 13.90
CA CYS A 92 -6.00 -8.15 14.88
C CYS A 92 -6.82 -9.30 15.53
N PRO A 93 -7.31 -10.31 14.79
CA PRO A 93 -8.06 -11.43 15.37
C PRO A 93 -7.27 -12.23 16.40
N VAL A 94 -5.93 -12.22 16.29
CA VAL A 94 -5.03 -12.98 17.18
C VAL A 94 -4.21 -12.10 18.12
N ALA A 95 -4.47 -10.79 18.15
CA ALA A 95 -3.65 -9.81 18.89
C ALA A 95 -3.41 -10.17 20.36
N ARG A 96 -4.40 -10.79 21.04
CA ARG A 96 -4.29 -11.19 22.45
C ARG A 96 -3.25 -12.29 22.73
N TRP A 97 -2.81 -13.00 21.70
CA TRP A 97 -1.84 -14.10 21.80
C TRP A 97 -0.48 -13.75 21.18
N LEU A 98 -0.37 -12.56 20.57
CA LEU A 98 0.89 -12.09 20.02
C LEU A 98 1.81 -11.61 21.16
N PRO A 99 3.13 -11.68 20.95
CA PRO A 99 4.07 -11.08 21.89
C PRO A 99 3.88 -9.55 21.94
N ASP A 100 4.30 -8.94 23.05
CA ASP A 100 4.24 -7.47 23.23
C ASP A 100 5.15 -6.72 22.22
N SER A 101 6.12 -7.42 21.63
CA SER A 101 7.03 -6.90 20.62
C SER A 101 7.46 -7.99 19.64
N PHE A 102 7.73 -7.59 18.40
CA PHE A 102 8.33 -8.42 17.37
C PHE A 102 9.77 -8.00 17.12
N ASP A 103 10.62 -8.94 16.71
CA ASP A 103 11.98 -8.65 16.21
C ASP A 103 11.97 -8.15 14.75
N VAL A 104 10.80 -8.09 14.13
CA VAL A 104 10.56 -7.63 12.75
C VAL A 104 9.55 -6.49 12.75
N ASP A 105 9.61 -5.60 11.74
CA ASP A 105 8.57 -4.60 11.55
C ASP A 105 7.28 -5.29 11.08
N ILE A 106 6.14 -4.85 11.63
CA ILE A 106 4.82 -5.32 11.19
C ILE A 106 4.60 -4.97 9.72
N GLY A 107 5.14 -3.84 9.25
CA GLY A 107 5.08 -3.44 7.84
C GLY A 107 5.78 -4.41 6.88
N ASP A 108 6.73 -5.22 7.37
CA ASP A 108 7.45 -6.21 6.56
C ASP A 108 6.69 -7.54 6.41
N LEU A 109 5.55 -7.69 7.12
CA LEU A 109 4.71 -8.89 7.09
C LEU A 109 3.75 -8.90 5.89
N ALA A 110 4.29 -8.66 4.68
CA ALA A 110 3.51 -8.41 3.46
C ALA A 110 2.58 -9.58 3.02
N ASP A 111 2.81 -10.79 3.54
CA ASP A 111 2.05 -12.01 3.22
C ASP A 111 1.60 -12.78 4.47
N VAL A 112 1.37 -12.08 5.59
CA VAL A 112 0.93 -12.74 6.82
C VAL A 112 -0.42 -13.45 6.62
N ARG A 113 -0.49 -14.71 7.04
CA ARG A 113 -1.73 -15.50 7.05
C ARG A 113 -2.07 -15.90 8.47
N VAL A 114 -3.26 -15.52 8.92
CA VAL A 114 -3.83 -15.97 10.19
C VAL A 114 -4.86 -17.05 9.92
N THR A 115 -4.62 -18.24 10.47
CA THR A 115 -5.55 -19.39 10.41
C THR A 115 -6.20 -19.59 11.76
N VAL A 116 -7.50 -19.33 11.85
CA VAL A 116 -8.30 -19.57 13.05
C VAL A 116 -9.22 -20.78 12.86
N PRO A 117 -9.64 -21.47 13.93
CA PRO A 117 -10.67 -22.49 13.83
C PRO A 117 -11.98 -21.90 13.29
N GLU A 118 -12.59 -22.57 12.31
CA GLU A 118 -13.92 -22.22 11.82
C GLU A 118 -14.93 -23.32 12.19
N THR A 119 -16.22 -23.00 12.25
CA THR A 119 -17.26 -23.99 12.62
C THR A 119 -17.27 -25.21 11.72
N ALA A 120 -16.99 -25.02 10.42
CA ALA A 120 -16.91 -26.10 9.45
C ALA A 120 -15.60 -26.91 9.56
N ASP A 121 -14.58 -26.36 10.21
CA ASP A 121 -13.24 -26.92 10.26
C ASP A 121 -12.47 -26.44 11.50
N THR A 122 -12.69 -27.12 12.62
CA THR A 122 -12.00 -26.81 13.88
C THR A 122 -10.53 -27.23 13.86
N ALA A 123 -10.13 -28.08 12.91
CA ALA A 123 -8.76 -28.59 12.77
C ALA A 123 -7.90 -27.77 11.81
N ALA A 124 -8.43 -26.69 11.20
CA ALA A 124 -7.72 -25.85 10.24
C ALA A 124 -6.34 -25.37 10.76
N PRO A 125 -6.18 -24.89 12.01
CA PRO A 125 -4.87 -24.46 12.50
C PRO A 125 -3.85 -25.61 12.59
N ALA A 126 -4.29 -26.78 13.06
CA ALA A 126 -3.42 -27.95 13.19
C ALA A 126 -2.97 -28.47 11.81
N ARG A 127 -3.86 -28.47 10.82
CA ARG A 127 -3.50 -28.80 9.43
C ARG A 127 -2.52 -27.80 8.84
N ARG A 128 -2.77 -26.49 9.02
CA ARG A 128 -1.84 -25.47 8.52
C ARG A 128 -0.45 -25.62 9.12
N MET A 129 -0.35 -25.95 10.41
CA MET A 129 0.94 -26.24 11.04
C MET A 129 1.69 -27.38 10.34
N VAL A 130 1.00 -28.48 10.00
CA VAL A 130 1.60 -29.60 9.27
C VAL A 130 2.05 -29.20 7.85
N GLU A 131 1.23 -28.43 7.13
CA GLU A 131 1.57 -27.91 5.80
C GLU A 131 2.82 -27.03 5.83
N VAL A 132 2.91 -26.10 6.79
CA VAL A 132 4.07 -25.20 6.93
C VAL A 132 5.35 -25.98 7.22
N ILE A 133 5.28 -27.00 8.07
CA ILE A 133 6.44 -27.85 8.37
C ILE A 133 6.89 -28.59 7.11
N ALA A 134 5.95 -29.17 6.35
CA ALA A 134 6.27 -29.87 5.11
C ALA A 134 6.85 -28.94 4.02
N GLU A 135 6.33 -27.72 3.91
CA GLU A 135 6.85 -26.67 2.99
C GLU A 135 8.30 -26.28 3.34
N ALA A 136 8.67 -26.26 4.62
CA ALA A 136 10.02 -25.87 5.08
C ALA A 136 11.08 -26.97 4.89
N GLU A 137 10.67 -28.23 4.74
CA GLU A 137 11.56 -29.37 4.52
C GLU A 137 11.91 -29.59 3.04
N THR A 138 11.33 -28.79 2.13
CA THR A 138 11.52 -28.87 0.67
C THR A 138 12.42 -27.75 0.15
#